data_AF-A0A1I7TUG7-F1
#
_entry.id   AF-A0A1I7TUG7-F1
#
_cell.length_a   1.000
_cell.length_b   1.000
_cell.length_c   1.000
_cell.angle_alpha   90.00
_cell.angle_beta   90.00
_cell.angle_gamma   90.00
#
_symmetry.space_group_name_H-M   'P 1'
#
loop_
_entity.id
_entity.type
_entity.pdbx_description
1 polymer ?
#
loop_
_entity_poly.entity_id
_entity_poly.type
_entity_poly.pdbx_seq_one_letter_code
_entity_poly.pdbx_strand_id
1 'polypeptide(L)'
;MRTLRYAINRRNGIHVEEVGSSIDRLAELLETKRVGGELKEDEFLKLMMETTRKCPWRSEGKNQVTKCLVPYFKRCFPDQSITEILQNLDPEASLFIERRWAAQLALKDFPEPNLMC
;
A
#
# COMPACT_ATOMS: atom_id res chain seq x y z
N MET A 1 6.58 -5.97 8.16
CA MET A 1 5.53 -5.23 8.90
C MET A 1 5.97 -4.75 10.29
N ARG A 2 6.57 -5.58 11.18
CA ARG A 2 7.00 -5.15 12.54
C ARG A 2 7.96 -3.95 12.55
N THR A 3 8.97 -3.96 11.68
CA THR A 3 9.96 -2.87 11.56
C THR A 3 9.31 -1.53 11.21
N LEU A 4 8.42 -1.52 10.21
CA LEU A 4 7.68 -0.32 9.82
C LEU A 4 6.78 0.17 10.97
N ARG A 5 6.07 -0.76 11.66
CA ARG A 5 5.24 -0.42 12.82
C ARG A 5 6.06 0.22 13.94
N TYR A 6 7.27 -0.25 14.19
CA TYR A 6 8.20 0.35 15.15
C TYR A 6 8.61 1.76 14.71
N ALA A 7 9.01 1.93 13.44
CA ALA A 7 9.47 3.21 12.91
C ALA A 7 8.42 4.32 13.01
N ILE A 8 7.15 4.03 12.71
CA ILE A 8 6.05 5.03 12.77
C ILE A 8 5.50 5.27 14.19
N ASN A 9 5.92 4.47 15.19
CA ASN A 9 5.49 4.58 16.60
C ASN A 9 6.66 4.91 17.54
N ARG A 10 7.81 5.30 17.00
CA ARG A 10 9.01 5.58 17.78
C ARG A 10 8.78 6.81 18.66
N ARG A 11 9.08 6.69 19.96
CA ARG A 11 8.87 7.75 20.96
C ARG A 11 9.70 9.01 20.71
N ASN A 12 10.85 8.88 20.06
CA ASN A 12 11.78 9.99 19.84
C ASN A 12 11.49 10.78 18.55
N GLY A 13 10.31 10.58 17.95
CA GLY A 13 9.93 11.17 16.67
C GLY A 13 10.08 10.19 15.51
N ILE A 14 9.45 10.55 14.39
CA ILE A 14 9.41 9.74 13.16
C ILE A 14 10.59 10.11 12.28
N HIS A 15 11.45 9.13 12.00
CA HIS A 15 12.52 9.26 11.02
C HIS A 15 12.00 8.84 9.65
N VAL A 16 11.65 9.84 8.85
CA VAL A 16 11.02 9.69 7.53
C VAL A 16 11.87 8.77 6.62
N GLU A 17 13.20 8.87 6.64
CA GLU A 17 14.08 8.00 5.84
C GLU A 17 14.03 6.51 6.28
N GLU A 18 13.94 6.24 7.58
CA GLU A 18 13.83 4.86 8.12
C GLU A 18 12.49 4.23 7.76
N VAL A 19 11.42 5.03 7.82
CA VAL A 19 10.07 4.63 7.38
C VAL A 19 10.10 4.30 5.90
N GLY A 20 10.73 5.16 5.08
CA GLY A 20 10.80 4.98 3.64
C GLY A 20 11.56 3.72 3.24
N SER A 21 12.73 3.51 3.83
CA SER A 21 13.53 2.29 3.64
C SER A 21 12.76 1.03 4.05
N SER A 22 11.94 1.12 5.11
CA SER A 22 11.08 0.02 5.56
C SER A 22 9.92 -0.27 4.59
N ILE A 23 9.39 0.76 3.93
CA ILE A 23 8.37 0.63 2.88
C ILE A 23 9.00 0.02 1.63
N ASP A 24 10.12 0.54 1.14
CA ASP A 24 10.77 0.03 -0.08
C ASP A 24 11.10 -1.47 0.07
N ARG A 25 11.65 -1.88 1.23
CA ARG A 25 11.88 -3.30 1.54
C ARG A 25 10.60 -4.12 1.56
N LEU A 26 9.47 -3.55 1.99
CA LEU A 26 8.19 -4.24 1.98
C LEU A 26 7.64 -4.40 0.55
N ALA A 27 7.86 -3.42 -0.32
CA ALA A 27 7.49 -3.50 -1.74
C ALA A 27 8.26 -4.63 -2.44
N GLU A 28 9.58 -4.69 -2.25
CA GLU A 28 10.42 -5.77 -2.79
C GLU A 28 9.95 -7.17 -2.32
N LEU A 29 9.54 -7.28 -1.05
CA LEU A 29 8.99 -8.52 -0.49
C LEU A 29 7.63 -8.90 -1.09
N LEU A 30 6.81 -7.92 -1.48
CA LEU A 30 5.52 -8.18 -2.14
C LEU A 30 5.73 -8.66 -3.58
N GLU A 31 6.69 -8.08 -4.30
CA GLU A 31 7.07 -8.46 -5.67
C GLU A 31 7.73 -9.84 -5.73
N THR A 32 8.61 -10.12 -4.77
CA THR A 32 9.26 -11.43 -4.68
C THR A 32 8.26 -12.46 -4.13
N LYS A 33 7.64 -13.24 -5.02
CA LYS A 33 6.74 -14.37 -4.71
C LYS A 33 7.28 -15.38 -3.66
N ARG A 34 8.56 -15.28 -3.28
CA ARG A 34 9.29 -16.18 -2.37
C ARG A 34 9.06 -15.93 -0.87
N VAL A 35 8.34 -14.89 -0.47
CA VAL A 35 8.03 -14.73 0.96
C VAL A 35 6.93 -15.71 1.34
N GLY A 36 7.33 -16.87 1.87
CA GLY A 36 6.48 -17.92 2.44
C GLY A 36 5.76 -17.51 3.73
N GLY A 37 5.49 -16.21 3.90
CA GLY A 37 4.64 -15.68 4.94
C GLY A 37 3.31 -15.25 4.32
N GLU A 38 2.22 -15.72 4.90
CA GLU A 38 0.88 -15.21 4.59
C GLU A 38 0.84 -13.70 4.84
N LEU A 39 0.54 -12.93 3.79
CA LEU A 39 0.30 -11.51 3.94
C LEU A 39 -1.02 -11.34 4.69
N LYS A 40 -0.94 -10.90 5.94
CA LYS A 40 -2.13 -10.46 6.67
C LYS A 40 -2.59 -9.12 6.11
N GLU A 41 -3.50 -9.20 5.15
CA GLU A 41 -3.98 -8.08 4.36
C GLU A 41 -4.54 -6.95 5.23
N ASP A 42 -5.32 -7.29 6.26
CA ASP A 42 -5.90 -6.33 7.19
C ASP A 42 -4.83 -5.54 7.98
N GLU A 43 -3.82 -6.25 8.52
CA GLU A 43 -2.70 -5.64 9.23
C GLU A 43 -1.87 -4.77 8.30
N PHE A 44 -1.67 -5.22 7.06
CA PHE A 44 -0.92 -4.50 6.03
C PHE A 44 -1.59 -3.20 5.64
N LEU A 45 -2.86 -3.24 5.23
CA LEU A 45 -3.58 -2.05 4.77
C LEU A 45 -3.72 -1.00 5.88
N LYS A 46 -4.05 -1.43 7.10
CA LYS A 46 -4.12 -0.53 8.27
C LYS A 46 -2.77 0.12 8.54
N LEU A 47 -1.67 -0.62 8.41
CA LEU A 47 -0.32 -0.08 8.59
C LEU A 47 0.04 0.95 7.50
N MET A 48 -0.34 0.70 6.25
CA MET A 48 -0.14 1.67 5.15
C MET A 48 -0.95 2.95 5.37
N MET A 49 -2.20 2.83 5.81
CA MET A 49 -3.05 3.97 6.17
C MET A 49 -2.43 4.79 7.32
N GLU A 50 -2.01 4.12 8.39
CA GLU A 50 -1.37 4.75 9.54
C GLU A 50 -0.08 5.47 9.13
N THR A 51 0.73 4.83 8.29
CA THR A 51 1.98 5.40 7.77
C THR A 51 1.71 6.67 6.95
N THR A 52 0.69 6.66 6.09
CA THR A 52 0.28 7.84 5.30
C THR A 52 -0.17 9.00 6.18
N ARG A 53 -0.90 8.71 7.26
CA ARG A 53 -1.38 9.74 8.21
C ARG A 53 -0.25 10.36 9.03
N LYS A 54 0.71 9.54 9.47
CA LYS A 54 1.81 9.97 10.36
C LYS A 54 3.01 10.55 9.61
N CYS A 55 3.22 10.11 8.37
CA CYS A 55 4.31 10.53 7.51
C CYS A 55 3.71 11.16 6.24
N PRO A 56 3.19 12.40 6.29
CA PRO A 56 2.78 13.10 5.08
C PRO A 56 4.05 13.44 4.29
N TRP A 57 4.43 12.56 3.37
CA TRP A 57 5.55 12.77 2.44
C TRP A 57 5.28 14.07 1.67
N ARG A 58 6.11 15.09 1.92
CA ARG A 58 5.90 16.43 1.34
C ARG A 58 6.08 16.37 -0.18
N SER A 59 4.95 16.50 -0.88
CA SER A 59 4.65 17.12 -2.18
C SER A 59 5.54 16.92 -3.42
N GLU A 60 6.76 16.40 -3.36
CA GLU A 60 7.65 16.35 -4.54
C GLU A 60 8.06 14.94 -4.98
N GLY A 61 7.84 13.94 -4.13
CA GLY A 61 8.03 12.52 -4.47
C GLY A 61 6.71 11.76 -4.42
N LYS A 62 6.49 10.84 -5.37
CA LYS A 62 5.40 9.85 -5.31
C LYS A 62 5.35 9.26 -3.90
N ASN A 63 4.17 9.21 -3.29
CA ASN A 63 4.03 8.72 -1.92
C ASN A 63 4.62 7.30 -1.86
N GLN A 64 5.61 7.11 -0.98
CA GLN A 64 6.33 5.83 -0.89
C GLN A 64 5.37 4.68 -0.54
N VAL A 65 4.31 4.96 0.22
CA VAL A 65 3.26 3.98 0.51
C VAL A 65 2.66 3.43 -0.78
N THR A 66 2.48 4.28 -1.78
CA THR A 66 1.88 3.91 -3.06
C THR A 66 2.73 2.93 -3.85
N LYS A 67 4.07 2.99 -3.69
CA LYS A 67 5.00 1.97 -4.25
C LYS A 67 4.76 0.58 -3.68
N CYS A 68 4.25 0.46 -2.45
CA CYS A 68 3.85 -0.83 -1.84
C CYS A 68 2.46 -1.28 -2.28
N LEU A 69 1.54 -0.36 -2.56
CA LEU A 69 0.15 -0.71 -2.89
C LEU A 69 0.03 -1.34 -4.27
N VAL A 70 0.82 -0.89 -5.25
CA VAL A 70 0.83 -1.49 -6.60
C VAL A 70 1.21 -2.98 -6.59
N PRO A 71 2.35 -3.41 -6.02
CA PRO A 71 2.70 -4.83 -5.97
C PRO A 71 1.76 -5.63 -5.05
N TYR A 72 1.15 -5.00 -4.04
CA TYR A 72 0.08 -5.61 -3.25
C TYR A 72 -1.12 -5.99 -4.13
N PHE A 73 -1.66 -5.06 -4.94
CA PHE A 73 -2.80 -5.37 -5.82
C PHE A 73 -2.44 -6.44 -6.86
N LYS A 74 -1.26 -6.35 -7.48
CA LYS A 74 -0.76 -7.39 -8.40
C LYS A 74 -0.65 -8.77 -7.77
N ARG A 75 -0.43 -8.84 -6.44
CA ARG A 75 -0.32 -10.11 -5.72
C ARG A 75 -1.68 -10.67 -5.32
N CYS A 76 -2.58 -9.82 -4.83
CA CYS A 76 -3.90 -10.24 -4.33
C CYS A 76 -4.93 -10.40 -5.45
N PHE A 77 -4.76 -9.67 -6.56
CA PHE A 77 -5.67 -9.62 -7.70
C PHE A 77 -4.85 -9.65 -9.01
N PRO A 78 -4.13 -10.76 -9.30
CA PRO A 78 -3.14 -10.81 -10.37
C PRO A 78 -3.70 -10.55 -11.78
N ASP A 79 -4.99 -10.82 -11.98
CA ASP A 79 -5.66 -10.74 -13.27
C ASP A 79 -6.58 -9.50 -13.39
N GLN A 80 -6.52 -8.57 -12.44
CA GLN A 80 -7.33 -7.35 -12.44
C GLN A 80 -6.45 -6.11 -12.36
N SER A 81 -6.80 -5.10 -13.16
CA SER A 81 -6.28 -3.75 -13.00
C SER A 81 -6.77 -3.11 -11.70
N ILE A 82 -6.06 -2.11 -11.18
CA ILE A 82 -6.47 -1.39 -9.96
C ILE A 82 -7.81 -0.67 -10.19
N THR A 83 -8.05 -0.21 -11.42
CA THR A 83 -9.33 0.37 -11.83
C THR A 83 -10.48 -0.64 -11.75
N GLU A 84 -10.30 -1.84 -12.30
CA GLU A 84 -11.31 -2.91 -12.23
C GLU A 84 -11.57 -3.34 -10.79
N ILE A 85 -10.51 -3.46 -9.98
CA ILE A 85 -10.63 -3.78 -8.55
C ILE A 85 -11.51 -2.71 -7.89
N LEU A 86 -11.19 -1.42 -8.05
CA LEU A 86 -11.93 -0.33 -7.43
C LEU A 86 -13.42 -0.32 -7.82
N GLN A 87 -13.74 -0.68 -9.07
CA GLN A 87 -15.12 -0.75 -9.57
C GLN A 87 -15.87 -1.97 -9.05
N ASN A 88 -15.18 -3.10 -8.87
CA ASN A 88 -15.77 -4.40 -8.52
C ASN A 88 -15.64 -4.76 -7.03
N LEU A 89 -15.13 -3.86 -6.19
CA LEU A 89 -15.03 -4.08 -4.75
C LEU A 89 -16.42 -4.29 -4.14
N ASP A 90 -16.61 -5.44 -3.50
CA ASP A 90 -17.81 -5.77 -2.74
C ASP A 90 -17.99 -4.82 -1.53
N PRO A 91 -19.05 -3.99 -1.49
CA PRO A 91 -19.32 -3.09 -0.37
C PRO A 91 -19.50 -3.78 0.99
N GLU A 92 -19.91 -5.05 0.99
CA GLU A 92 -20.15 -5.84 2.20
C GLU A 92 -18.88 -6.57 2.69
N ALA A 93 -17.79 -6.53 1.91
CA ALA A 93 -16.54 -7.15 2.32
C ALA A 93 -15.91 -6.42 3.53
N SER A 94 -15.38 -7.21 4.48
CA SER A 94 -14.81 -6.69 5.73
C SER A 94 -13.64 -5.72 5.56
N LEU A 95 -12.96 -5.73 4.40
CA LEU A 95 -11.85 -4.84 4.06
C LEU A 95 -12.21 -3.83 2.96
N PHE A 96 -13.49 -3.62 2.68
CA PHE A 96 -13.95 -2.71 1.61
C PHE A 96 -13.34 -1.32 1.73
N ILE A 97 -13.39 -0.72 2.93
CA ILE A 97 -12.90 0.64 3.18
C ILE A 97 -11.39 0.72 2.92
N GLU A 98 -10.63 -0.22 3.47
CA GLU A 98 -9.18 -0.28 3.34
C GLU A 98 -8.75 -0.52 1.88
N ARG A 99 -9.38 -1.47 1.19
CA ARG A 99 -9.09 -1.77 -0.22
C ARG A 99 -9.45 -0.60 -1.12
N ARG A 100 -10.60 0.03 -0.91
CA ARG A 100 -11.05 1.20 -1.67
C ARG A 100 -10.07 2.36 -1.50
N TRP A 101 -9.68 2.66 -0.26
CA TRP A 101 -8.67 3.69 0.03
C TRP A 101 -7.34 3.38 -0.67
N ALA A 102 -6.88 2.14 -0.60
CA ALA A 102 -5.61 1.73 -1.20
C ALA A 102 -5.65 1.86 -2.73
N ALA A 103 -6.73 1.44 -3.37
CA ALA A 103 -6.88 1.51 -4.83
C ALA A 103 -6.93 2.96 -5.31
N GLN A 104 -7.70 3.82 -4.63
CA GLN A 104 -7.74 5.25 -4.92
C GLN A 104 -6.37 5.92 -4.76
N LEU A 105 -5.63 5.58 -3.71
CA LEU A 105 -4.28 6.11 -3.51
C LEU A 105 -3.31 5.63 -4.59
N ALA A 106 -3.40 4.35 -4.97
CA ALA A 106 -2.59 3.77 -6.04
C ALA A 106 -2.81 4.46 -7.40
N LEU A 107 -4.08 4.61 -7.81
CA LEU A 107 -4.44 5.26 -9.07
C LEU A 107 -4.05 6.74 -9.10
N LYS A 108 -4.06 7.42 -7.95
CA LYS A 108 -3.65 8.82 -7.87
C LYS A 108 -2.19 9.03 -8.27
N ASP A 109 -1.27 8.19 -7.79
CA ASP A 109 0.16 8.36 -8.07
C ASP A 109 0.67 7.51 -9.25
N PHE A 110 -0.08 6.48 -9.63
CA PHE A 110 0.18 5.59 -10.75
C PHE A 110 -1.11 5.35 -11.54
N PRO A 111 -1.57 6.35 -12.31
CA PRO A 111 -2.76 6.19 -13.13
C PRO A 111 -2.51 5.12 -14.19
N GLU A 112 -3.41 4.15 -14.26
CA GLU A 112 -3.42 3.19 -15.35
C GLU A 112 -3.84 3.93 -16.63
N PRO A 113 -3.28 3.58 -17.81
CA PRO A 113 -3.75 4.15 -19.05
C PRO A 113 -5.25 3.85 -19.16
N ASN A 114 -6.07 4.89 -19.30
CA ASN A 114 -7.50 4.73 -19.56
C ASN A 114 -7.63 3.87 -20.83
N LEU A 115 -7.95 2.59 -20.67
CA LEU A 115 -8.50 1.78 -21.74
C LEU A 115 -9.94 2.26 -21.92
N MET A 116 -10.09 3.43 -22.55
CA MET A 116 -11.34 3.75 -23.24
C MET A 116 -11.43 2.79 -24.42
N CYS A 117 -12.21 1.72 -24.24
CA CYS A 117 -12.80 0.99 -25.35
C CYS A 117 -13.91 1.84 -25.98
#